data_AF-A0A955N169-F1
#
_entry.id   AF-A0A955N169-F1
#
_cell.length_a   1.000
_cell.length_b   1.000
_cell.length_c   1.000
_cell.angle_alpha   90.00
_cell.angle_beta   90.00
_cell.angle_gamma   90.00
#
_symmetry.space_group_name_H-M   'P 1'
#
loop_
_entity.id
_entity.type
_entity.pdbx_description
1 polymer ?
#
loop_
_entity_poly.entity_id
_entity_poly.type
_entity_poly.pdbx_seq_one_letter_code
_entity_poly.pdbx_strand_id
1 'polypeptide(L)'
;MQYSLRDERRDHAHGRIWRVSHKERPLSQQPDIDGEPIPKLLDLLNDEEIRVQKFVRRELQERDAEEVLPQLDKWLENLDPNSPEYDHSITEALWIYQGLDVPNIPLLKEVLNAEDYHARAAGGRVLRYWITMGYVDEPIPMLKELVTDPAIRVRLEGILACGFVPSSTAAGVALMAADYELDEWMEHVLKDTLEALKPYGKPKSEAGRAALARAMTDQELLAESLDPYIAAEIVDRLTIAEEKREEALAYYAKENGMTPPRAILDLLHQADVAGREAPYLERRLLDLDTAALFAEFSTLTNLIEVANTGALRQTATAAALKGGGRRGIPDVTKLASTKDLLSAITLLD
;
A
#
# COMPACT_ATOMS: atom_id res chain seq x y z
N MET A 1 26.78 35.82 -7.19
CA MET A 1 25.40 36.31 -6.99
C MET A 1 24.75 36.35 -8.37
N GLN A 2 23.84 35.44 -8.67
CA GLN A 2 23.18 35.39 -9.98
C GLN A 2 21.93 36.26 -9.92
N TYR A 3 21.87 37.33 -10.72
CA TYR A 3 20.68 38.18 -10.80
C TYR A 3 19.49 37.40 -11.38
N SER A 4 18.29 37.69 -10.89
CA SER A 4 17.05 37.09 -11.39
C SER A 4 16.91 37.28 -12.92
N LEU A 5 16.21 36.38 -13.62
CA LEU A 5 16.00 36.43 -15.08
C LEU A 5 15.33 37.71 -15.58
N ARG A 6 14.62 38.42 -14.69
CA ARG A 6 13.89 39.67 -14.98
C ARG A 6 14.53 40.90 -14.32
N ASP A 7 15.68 40.76 -13.69
CA ASP A 7 16.39 41.85 -13.04
C ASP A 7 17.04 42.75 -14.09
N GLU A 8 16.80 44.07 -14.02
CA GLU A 8 17.34 45.06 -14.98
C GLU A 8 18.87 45.09 -15.02
N ARG A 9 19.55 44.63 -13.96
CA ARG A 9 21.01 44.57 -13.88
C ARG A 9 21.59 43.34 -14.55
N ARG A 10 20.74 42.41 -15.00
CA ARG A 10 21.19 41.22 -15.72
C ARG A 10 21.78 41.62 -17.06
N ASP A 11 22.93 41.05 -17.39
CA ASP A 11 23.55 41.29 -18.69
C ASP A 11 22.74 40.59 -19.80
N HIS A 12 22.08 41.40 -20.62
CA HIS A 12 21.32 40.96 -21.80
C HIS A 12 22.14 41.07 -23.10
N ALA A 13 23.33 41.68 -23.04
CA ALA A 13 24.15 41.99 -24.21
C ALA A 13 25.30 40.98 -24.41
N HIS A 14 25.82 40.37 -23.34
CA HIS A 14 26.96 39.45 -23.41
C HIS A 14 26.61 38.06 -22.90
N GLY A 15 25.93 37.28 -23.74
CA GLY A 15 25.70 35.85 -23.55
C GLY A 15 26.33 35.03 -24.67
N ARG A 16 26.90 33.87 -24.35
CA ARG A 16 27.29 32.86 -25.34
C ARG A 16 26.37 31.65 -25.21
N ILE A 17 25.60 31.37 -26.25
CA ILE A 17 24.82 30.13 -26.37
C ILE A 17 25.70 29.11 -27.08
N TRP A 18 26.05 28.02 -26.38
CA TRP A 18 26.81 26.92 -26.95
C TRP A 18 25.86 25.82 -27.39
N ARG A 19 25.94 25.41 -28.66
CA ARG A 19 25.32 24.17 -29.15
C ARG A 19 26.36 23.06 -29.07
N VAL A 20 26.12 22.07 -28.20
CA VAL A 20 26.97 20.89 -28.07
C VAL A 20 26.32 19.76 -28.87
N SER A 21 27.04 19.18 -29.82
CA SER A 21 26.60 18.01 -30.59
C SER A 21 27.69 16.94 -30.60
N HIS A 22 27.28 15.68 -30.67
CA HIS A 22 28.21 14.58 -30.90
C HIS A 22 28.75 14.64 -32.34
N LYS A 23 30.03 14.30 -32.55
CA LYS A 23 30.67 14.43 -33.88
C LYS A 23 30.12 13.44 -34.91
N GLU A 24 29.75 12.25 -34.47
CA GLU A 24 29.44 11.11 -35.34
C GLU A 24 27.97 10.67 -35.28
N ARG A 25 27.15 11.27 -34.41
CA ARG A 25 25.71 10.92 -34.33
C ARG A 25 24.91 11.97 -35.10
N PRO A 26 24.04 11.55 -36.04
CA PRO A 26 23.16 12.49 -36.72
C PRO A 26 22.25 13.19 -35.72
N LEU A 27 21.84 14.41 -36.03
CA LEU A 27 20.83 15.12 -35.25
C LEU A 27 19.47 14.46 -35.46
N SER A 28 18.69 14.39 -34.39
CA SER A 28 17.27 14.03 -34.48
C SER A 28 16.54 15.00 -35.41
N GLN A 29 15.69 14.47 -36.28
CA GLN A 29 14.89 15.27 -37.21
C GLN A 29 13.61 15.68 -36.50
N GLN A 30 13.33 16.98 -36.50
CA GLN A 30 12.07 17.47 -35.94
C GLN A 30 10.96 17.27 -36.98
N PRO A 31 9.92 16.47 -36.69
CA PRO A 31 8.78 16.35 -37.59
C PRO A 31 7.96 17.64 -37.60
N ASP A 32 7.28 17.88 -38.71
CA ASP A 32 6.22 18.90 -38.78
C ASP A 32 5.04 18.44 -37.91
N ILE A 33 4.46 19.36 -37.13
CA ILE A 33 3.35 19.10 -36.20
C ILE A 33 2.20 20.07 -36.49
N ASP A 34 2.51 21.37 -36.54
CA ASP A 34 1.54 22.40 -36.88
C ASP A 34 0.95 22.17 -38.28
N GLY A 35 -0.37 22.19 -38.38
CA GLY A 35 -1.11 21.99 -39.63
C GLY A 35 -1.15 20.56 -40.19
N GLU A 36 -0.50 19.58 -39.56
CA GLU A 36 -0.55 18.18 -40.01
C GLU A 36 -1.93 17.55 -39.75
N PRO A 37 -2.38 16.61 -40.60
CA PRO A 37 -3.67 15.95 -40.40
C PRO A 37 -3.63 15.03 -39.17
N ILE A 38 -4.77 14.90 -38.49
CA ILE A 38 -4.89 14.12 -37.23
C ILE A 38 -4.29 12.71 -37.32
N PRO A 39 -4.47 11.90 -38.39
CA PRO A 39 -3.89 10.56 -38.45
C PRO A 39 -2.36 10.58 -38.38
N LYS A 40 -1.73 11.56 -39.03
CA LYS A 40 -0.27 11.71 -39.01
C LYS A 40 0.23 12.18 -37.65
N LEU A 41 -0.55 13.00 -36.94
CA LEU A 41 -0.25 13.35 -35.55
C LEU A 41 -0.34 12.14 -34.63
N LEU A 42 -1.36 11.29 -34.79
CA LEU A 42 -1.50 10.08 -33.99
C LEU A 42 -0.31 9.12 -34.18
N ASP A 43 0.21 8.98 -35.40
CA ASP A 43 1.43 8.20 -35.66
C ASP A 43 2.66 8.76 -34.92
N LEU A 44 2.75 10.08 -34.75
CA LEU A 44 3.84 10.75 -34.03
C LEU A 44 3.77 10.61 -32.50
N LEU A 45 2.68 10.05 -31.94
CA LEU A 45 2.62 9.71 -30.51
C LEU A 45 3.58 8.57 -30.13
N ASN A 46 4.03 7.80 -31.13
CA ASN A 46 5.00 6.71 -30.98
C ASN A 46 6.44 7.13 -31.32
N ASP A 47 6.70 8.43 -31.50
CA ASP A 47 8.06 8.94 -31.74
C ASP A 47 8.98 8.69 -30.54
N GLU A 48 10.25 8.36 -30.76
CA GLU A 48 11.23 8.11 -29.69
C GLU A 48 11.51 9.36 -28.82
N GLU A 49 11.33 10.56 -29.38
CA GLU A 49 11.57 11.81 -28.70
C GLU A 49 10.34 12.24 -27.88
N ILE A 50 10.45 12.14 -26.55
CA ILE A 50 9.39 12.56 -25.61
C ILE A 50 8.88 14.00 -25.82
N ARG A 51 9.72 14.88 -26.39
CA ARG A 51 9.31 16.25 -26.73
C ARG A 51 8.35 16.29 -27.91
N VAL A 52 8.56 15.45 -28.93
CA VAL A 52 7.66 15.32 -30.08
C VAL A 52 6.31 14.84 -29.58
N GLN A 53 6.27 13.74 -28.83
CA GLN A 53 5.05 13.20 -28.22
C GLN A 53 4.29 14.27 -27.43
N LYS A 54 5.00 15.07 -26.60
CA LYS A 54 4.38 16.14 -25.81
C LYS A 54 3.78 17.25 -26.67
N PHE A 55 4.45 17.66 -27.75
CA PHE A 55 3.92 18.68 -28.65
C PHE A 55 2.74 18.16 -29.46
N VAL A 56 2.80 16.91 -29.91
CA VAL A 56 1.71 16.23 -30.62
C VAL A 56 0.48 16.11 -29.73
N ARG A 57 0.62 15.66 -28.47
CA ARG A 57 -0.50 15.64 -27.51
C ARG A 57 -1.15 17.01 -27.37
N ARG A 58 -0.34 18.06 -27.24
CA ARG A 58 -0.83 19.43 -27.11
C ARG A 58 -1.58 19.88 -28.36
N GLU A 59 -1.01 19.64 -29.54
CA GLU A 59 -1.63 19.97 -30.82
C GLU A 59 -2.99 19.28 -30.96
N LEU A 60 -3.08 17.99 -30.64
CA LEU A 60 -4.34 17.24 -30.64
C LEU A 60 -5.36 17.79 -29.64
N GLN A 61 -4.91 18.24 -28.46
CA GLN A 61 -5.76 18.82 -27.41
C GLN A 61 -6.23 20.25 -27.72
N GLU A 62 -5.60 20.95 -28.67
CA GLU A 62 -6.02 22.28 -29.13
C GLU A 62 -7.06 22.19 -30.28
N ARG A 63 -7.34 20.98 -30.79
CA ARG A 63 -8.34 20.71 -31.85
C ARG A 63 -9.70 20.33 -31.28
N ASP A 64 -10.71 20.32 -32.15
CA ASP A 64 -12.07 19.92 -31.76
C ASP A 64 -12.12 18.41 -31.43
N ALA A 65 -12.68 18.08 -30.27
CA ALA A 65 -12.85 16.70 -29.83
C ALA A 65 -13.69 15.87 -30.81
N GLU A 66 -14.70 16.48 -31.45
CA GLU A 66 -15.54 15.82 -32.46
C GLU A 66 -14.75 15.42 -33.71
N GLU A 67 -13.62 16.08 -33.99
CA GLU A 67 -12.72 15.73 -35.10
C GLU A 67 -11.65 14.71 -34.69
N VAL A 68 -11.12 14.82 -33.46
CA VAL A 68 -10.00 14.00 -32.97
C VAL A 68 -10.45 12.60 -32.55
N LEU A 69 -11.51 12.49 -31.73
CA LEU A 69 -11.89 11.22 -31.11
C LEU A 69 -12.25 10.13 -32.12
N PRO A 70 -13.03 10.38 -33.19
CA PRO A 70 -13.33 9.33 -34.17
C PRO A 70 -12.10 8.80 -34.92
N GLN A 71 -11.02 9.58 -34.99
CA GLN A 71 -9.75 9.17 -35.60
C GLN A 71 -8.86 8.45 -34.60
N LEU A 72 -8.86 8.91 -33.34
CA LEU A 72 -8.20 8.23 -32.23
C LEU A 72 -8.76 6.83 -32.01
N ASP A 73 -10.08 6.66 -32.07
CA ASP A 73 -10.72 5.35 -31.92
C ASP A 73 -10.32 4.39 -33.04
N LYS A 74 -10.30 4.86 -34.29
CA LYS A 74 -9.79 4.08 -35.42
C LYS A 74 -8.31 3.75 -35.24
N TRP A 75 -7.52 4.66 -34.70
CA TRP A 75 -6.11 4.41 -34.45
C TRP A 75 -5.93 3.31 -33.39
N LEU A 76 -6.68 3.38 -32.28
CA LEU A 76 -6.73 2.34 -31.25
C LEU A 76 -7.13 0.97 -31.80
N GLU A 77 -8.17 0.90 -32.64
CA GLU A 77 -8.63 -0.35 -33.28
C GLU A 77 -7.57 -1.01 -34.18
N ASN A 78 -6.60 -0.23 -34.67
CA ASN A 78 -5.54 -0.71 -35.56
C ASN A 78 -4.21 -0.98 -34.84
N LEU A 79 -4.13 -0.77 -33.52
CA LEU A 79 -2.95 -1.14 -32.74
C LEU A 79 -2.77 -2.66 -32.74
N ASP A 80 -1.51 -3.12 -32.82
CA ASP A 80 -1.18 -4.54 -32.62
C ASP A 80 -1.05 -4.83 -31.12
N PRO A 81 -1.92 -5.67 -30.53
CA PRO A 81 -1.86 -6.02 -29.12
C PRO A 81 -0.57 -6.74 -28.70
N ASN A 82 0.21 -7.26 -29.65
CA ASN A 82 1.48 -7.93 -29.38
C ASN A 82 2.69 -7.00 -29.56
N SER A 83 2.45 -5.73 -29.90
CA SER A 83 3.51 -4.74 -30.06
C SER A 83 4.12 -4.40 -28.70
N PRO A 84 5.46 -4.31 -28.57
CA PRO A 84 6.08 -3.85 -27.33
C PRO A 84 5.71 -2.40 -26.98
N GLU A 85 5.24 -1.61 -27.96
CA GLU A 85 4.75 -0.24 -27.77
C GLU A 85 3.24 -0.16 -27.48
N TYR A 86 2.53 -1.29 -27.35
CA TYR A 86 1.08 -1.30 -27.16
C TYR A 86 0.66 -0.51 -25.92
N ASP A 87 1.24 -0.84 -24.76
CA ASP A 87 0.92 -0.20 -23.47
C ASP A 87 1.20 1.32 -23.48
N HIS A 88 2.27 1.73 -24.17
CA HIS A 88 2.56 3.15 -24.40
C HIS A 88 1.49 3.79 -25.27
N SER A 89 1.12 3.16 -26.38
CA SER A 89 0.13 3.67 -27.35
C SER A 89 -1.24 3.87 -26.71
N ILE A 90 -1.75 2.90 -25.93
CA ILE A 90 -3.03 3.04 -25.22
C ILE A 90 -2.96 4.11 -24.12
N THR A 91 -1.79 4.32 -23.51
CA THR A 91 -1.57 5.39 -22.52
C THR A 91 -1.58 6.76 -23.18
N GLU A 92 -0.98 6.92 -24.35
CA GLU A 92 -1.04 8.14 -25.15
C GLU A 92 -2.48 8.51 -25.49
N ALA A 93 -3.26 7.53 -25.98
CA ALA A 93 -4.68 7.72 -26.25
C ALA A 93 -5.45 8.14 -24.99
N LEU A 94 -5.19 7.50 -23.84
CA LEU A 94 -5.83 7.86 -22.58
C LEU A 94 -5.56 9.32 -22.19
N TRP A 95 -4.35 9.82 -22.43
CA TRP A 95 -4.02 11.24 -22.19
C TRP A 95 -4.65 12.20 -23.20
N ILE A 96 -4.90 11.77 -24.44
CA ILE A 96 -5.69 12.57 -25.39
C ILE A 96 -7.14 12.69 -24.89
N TYR A 97 -7.77 11.58 -24.53
CA TYR A 97 -9.11 11.57 -23.92
C TYR A 97 -9.19 12.48 -22.69
N GLN A 98 -8.21 12.36 -21.78
CA GLN A 98 -8.13 13.22 -20.60
C GLN A 98 -7.99 14.71 -20.95
N GLY A 99 -7.14 15.05 -21.93
CA GLY A 99 -6.91 16.44 -22.30
C GLY A 99 -8.06 17.10 -23.05
N LEU A 100 -8.88 16.31 -23.74
CA LEU A 100 -10.11 16.76 -24.41
C LEU A 100 -11.33 16.78 -23.47
N ASP A 101 -11.14 16.47 -22.18
CA ASP A 101 -12.21 16.41 -21.16
C ASP A 101 -13.34 15.42 -21.50
N VAL A 102 -12.99 14.31 -22.16
CA VAL A 102 -13.91 13.22 -22.48
C VAL A 102 -13.43 11.93 -21.80
N PRO A 103 -14.08 11.48 -20.71
CA PRO A 103 -13.63 10.29 -20.00
C PRO A 103 -13.91 9.01 -20.80
N ASN A 104 -12.89 8.15 -20.94
CA ASN A 104 -13.01 6.81 -21.50
C ASN A 104 -12.65 5.76 -20.43
N ILE A 105 -13.67 5.33 -19.66
CA ILE A 105 -13.50 4.38 -18.55
C ILE A 105 -13.04 2.99 -19.02
N PRO A 106 -13.53 2.43 -20.14
CA PRO A 106 -12.98 1.19 -20.70
C PRO A 106 -11.47 1.26 -20.97
N LEU A 107 -11.01 2.31 -21.64
CA LEU A 107 -9.58 2.50 -21.94
C LEU A 107 -8.75 2.70 -20.67
N LEU A 108 -9.27 3.45 -19.68
CA LEU A 108 -8.61 3.56 -18.38
C LEU A 108 -8.41 2.19 -17.71
N LYS A 109 -9.43 1.32 -17.73
CA LYS A 109 -9.32 -0.03 -17.18
C LYS A 109 -8.28 -0.86 -17.91
N GLU A 110 -8.19 -0.70 -19.22
CA GLU A 110 -7.17 -1.37 -20.02
C GLU A 110 -5.76 -0.92 -19.62
N VAL A 111 -5.53 0.39 -19.54
CA VAL A 111 -4.23 0.96 -19.09
C VAL A 111 -3.89 0.56 -17.66
N LEU A 112 -4.87 0.45 -16.76
CA LEU A 112 -4.66 -0.05 -15.39
C LEU A 112 -4.28 -1.52 -15.33
N ASN A 113 -4.51 -2.30 -16.40
CA ASN A 113 -4.16 -3.72 -16.50
C ASN A 113 -2.97 -3.99 -17.45
N ALA A 114 -2.31 -2.94 -17.94
CA ALA A 114 -1.13 -3.02 -18.80
C ALA A 114 0.01 -3.86 -18.19
N GLU A 115 0.81 -4.53 -19.03
CA GLU A 115 1.98 -5.27 -18.58
C GLU A 115 3.06 -4.32 -18.05
N ASP A 116 3.26 -3.20 -18.74
CA ASP A 116 4.16 -2.13 -18.31
C ASP A 116 3.59 -1.37 -17.09
N TYR A 117 4.33 -1.42 -15.99
CA TYR A 117 3.97 -0.70 -14.77
C TYR A 117 4.01 0.82 -14.94
N HIS A 118 4.72 1.36 -15.93
CA HIS A 118 4.67 2.78 -16.28
C HIS A 118 3.29 3.19 -16.78
N ALA A 119 2.67 2.36 -17.63
CA ALA A 119 1.31 2.56 -18.12
C ALA A 119 0.30 2.46 -16.97
N ARG A 120 0.40 1.43 -16.12
CA ARG A 120 -0.48 1.31 -14.93
C ARG A 120 -0.37 2.51 -13.99
N ALA A 121 0.84 3.02 -13.75
CA ALA A 121 1.05 4.23 -12.94
C ALA A 121 0.44 5.49 -13.59
N ALA A 122 0.58 5.64 -14.91
CA ALA A 122 -0.08 6.70 -15.66
C ALA A 122 -1.62 6.60 -15.55
N GLY A 123 -2.17 5.39 -15.68
CA GLY A 123 -3.58 5.09 -15.46
C GLY A 123 -4.04 5.47 -14.04
N GLY A 124 -3.27 5.11 -13.01
CA GLY A 124 -3.57 5.49 -11.62
C GLY A 124 -3.64 7.00 -11.40
N ARG A 125 -2.79 7.77 -12.10
CA ARG A 125 -2.86 9.23 -12.09
C ARG A 125 -4.11 9.75 -12.79
N VAL A 126 -4.48 9.20 -13.95
CA VAL A 126 -5.71 9.59 -14.66
C VAL A 126 -6.94 9.27 -13.82
N LEU A 127 -6.99 8.07 -13.22
CA LEU A 127 -8.03 7.63 -12.29
C LEU A 127 -8.24 8.65 -11.17
N ARG A 128 -7.18 9.12 -10.52
CA ARG A 128 -7.26 10.15 -9.46
C ARG A 128 -8.00 11.41 -9.91
N TYR A 129 -7.68 11.92 -11.10
CA TYR A 129 -8.33 13.12 -11.62
C TYR A 129 -9.79 12.87 -11.99
N TRP A 130 -10.08 11.74 -12.62
CA TRP A 130 -11.46 11.38 -13.01
C TRP A 130 -12.36 11.05 -11.81
N ILE A 131 -11.81 10.51 -10.71
CA ILE A 131 -12.49 10.42 -9.41
C ILE A 131 -12.90 11.82 -8.95
N THR A 132 -11.96 12.77 -8.96
CA THR A 132 -12.18 14.14 -8.48
C THR A 132 -13.22 14.88 -9.32
N MET A 133 -13.30 14.58 -10.60
CA MET A 133 -14.28 15.14 -11.54
C MET A 133 -15.65 14.45 -11.50
N GLY A 134 -15.78 13.33 -10.77
CA GLY A 134 -17.04 12.59 -10.66
C GLY A 134 -17.36 11.69 -11.85
N TYR A 135 -16.35 11.30 -12.65
CA TYR A 135 -16.53 10.39 -13.78
C TYR A 135 -16.46 8.90 -13.41
N VAL A 136 -16.05 8.59 -12.18
CA VAL A 136 -15.87 7.21 -11.69
C VAL A 136 -16.78 6.97 -10.49
N ASP A 137 -17.87 6.22 -10.71
CA ASP A 137 -18.86 5.92 -9.68
C ASP A 137 -18.30 5.00 -8.58
N GLU A 138 -17.54 3.97 -8.96
CA GLU A 138 -17.01 2.95 -8.06
C GLU A 138 -15.47 2.82 -8.16
N PRO A 139 -14.70 3.74 -7.53
CA PRO A 139 -13.25 3.73 -7.66
C PRO A 139 -12.52 2.71 -6.76
N ILE A 140 -13.18 2.24 -5.70
CA ILE A 140 -12.55 1.42 -4.65
C ILE A 140 -11.89 0.13 -5.19
N PRO A 141 -12.50 -0.64 -6.10
CA PRO A 141 -11.84 -1.83 -6.66
C PRO A 141 -10.54 -1.51 -7.41
N MET A 142 -10.54 -0.48 -8.25
CA MET A 142 -9.35 -0.05 -9.02
C MET A 142 -8.26 0.47 -8.08
N LEU A 143 -8.63 1.22 -7.04
CA LEU A 143 -7.69 1.70 -6.03
C LEU A 143 -7.05 0.55 -5.27
N LYS A 144 -7.82 -0.50 -4.94
CA LYS A 144 -7.30 -1.69 -4.27
C LYS A 144 -6.23 -2.39 -5.12
N GLU A 145 -6.48 -2.56 -6.41
CA GLU A 145 -5.50 -3.16 -7.34
C GLU A 145 -4.20 -2.33 -7.35
N LEU A 146 -4.31 -1.00 -7.50
CA LEU A 146 -3.16 -0.09 -7.54
C LEU A 146 -2.32 -0.13 -6.25
N VAL A 147 -2.94 -0.06 -5.06
CA VAL A 147 -2.18 -0.04 -3.79
C VAL A 147 -1.49 -1.37 -3.48
N THR A 148 -1.95 -2.47 -4.09
CA THR A 148 -1.36 -3.81 -3.96
C THR A 148 -0.46 -4.22 -5.12
N ASP A 149 -0.20 -3.31 -6.07
CA ASP A 149 0.61 -3.59 -7.25
C ASP A 149 2.06 -3.97 -6.88
N PRO A 150 2.70 -4.93 -7.57
CA PRO A 150 4.10 -5.27 -7.34
C PRO A 150 5.06 -4.09 -7.50
N ALA A 151 4.78 -3.16 -8.41
CA ALA A 151 5.62 -2.01 -8.69
C ALA A 151 5.32 -0.84 -7.73
N ILE A 152 6.37 -0.38 -7.03
CA ILE A 152 6.27 0.71 -6.05
C ILE A 152 5.68 2.00 -6.62
N ARG A 153 5.95 2.31 -7.90
CA ARG A 153 5.42 3.51 -8.58
C ARG A 153 3.90 3.43 -8.79
N VAL A 154 3.36 2.24 -9.01
CA VAL A 154 1.92 2.03 -9.17
C VAL A 154 1.23 2.15 -7.81
N ARG A 155 1.83 1.55 -6.76
CA ARG A 155 1.36 1.72 -5.37
C ARG A 155 1.32 3.19 -4.96
N LEU A 156 2.35 3.97 -5.30
CA LEU A 156 2.40 5.41 -5.02
C LEU A 156 1.17 6.14 -5.59
N GLU A 157 0.85 5.92 -6.87
CA GLU A 157 -0.31 6.57 -7.49
C GLU A 157 -1.63 6.05 -6.90
N GLY A 158 -1.71 4.78 -6.50
CA GLY A 158 -2.85 4.23 -5.77
C GLY A 158 -3.09 4.89 -4.41
N ILE A 159 -2.03 5.06 -3.60
CA ILE A 159 -2.10 5.73 -2.29
C ILE A 159 -2.54 7.19 -2.48
N LEU A 160 -1.88 7.92 -3.40
CA LEU A 160 -2.26 9.30 -3.71
C LEU A 160 -3.71 9.40 -4.17
N ALA A 161 -4.19 8.49 -5.02
CA ALA A 161 -5.55 8.48 -5.50
C ALA A 161 -6.59 8.19 -4.41
N CYS A 162 -6.26 7.35 -3.41
CA CYS A 162 -7.13 7.13 -2.24
C CYS A 162 -7.44 8.42 -1.49
N GLY A 163 -6.48 9.37 -1.41
CA GLY A 163 -6.66 10.66 -0.75
C GLY A 163 -7.76 11.55 -1.37
N PHE A 164 -8.19 11.26 -2.59
CA PHE A 164 -9.24 12.01 -3.30
C PHE A 164 -10.62 11.34 -3.21
N VAL A 165 -10.74 10.22 -2.49
CA VAL A 165 -12.02 9.55 -2.24
C VAL A 165 -12.45 9.84 -0.79
N PRO A 166 -13.45 10.71 -0.56
CA PRO A 166 -13.85 11.19 0.78
C PRO A 166 -14.57 10.11 1.61
N SER A 167 -13.84 9.08 2.03
CA SER A 167 -14.39 7.89 2.68
C SER A 167 -13.38 7.19 3.58
N SER A 168 -13.85 6.70 4.73
CA SER A 168 -13.09 5.78 5.59
C SER A 168 -12.71 4.47 4.89
N THR A 169 -13.47 4.06 3.87
CA THR A 169 -13.10 2.89 3.05
C THR A 169 -11.81 3.15 2.29
N ALA A 170 -11.62 4.35 1.74
CA ALA A 170 -10.40 4.71 1.02
C ALA A 170 -9.18 4.74 1.94
N ALA A 171 -9.34 5.17 3.19
CA ALA A 171 -8.27 5.09 4.20
C ALA A 171 -7.86 3.63 4.46
N GLY A 172 -8.83 2.73 4.56
CA GLY A 172 -8.59 1.29 4.69
C GLY A 172 -7.89 0.68 3.48
N VAL A 173 -8.18 1.16 2.26
CA VAL A 173 -7.50 0.74 1.04
C VAL A 173 -6.06 1.24 1.02
N ALA A 174 -5.82 2.53 1.30
CA ALA A 174 -4.46 3.10 1.34
C ALA A 174 -3.54 2.32 2.30
N LEU A 175 -4.07 1.91 3.46
CA LEU A 175 -3.34 1.12 4.45
C LEU A 175 -2.90 -0.28 3.98
N MET A 176 -3.51 -0.84 2.94
CA MET A 176 -3.06 -2.12 2.36
C MET A 176 -1.65 -2.02 1.79
N ALA A 177 -1.18 -0.81 1.43
CA ALA A 177 0.18 -0.60 0.98
C ALA A 177 1.23 -0.93 2.06
N ALA A 178 0.87 -0.86 3.35
CA ALA A 178 1.75 -1.19 4.47
C ALA A 178 2.08 -2.69 4.59
N ASP A 179 1.37 -3.56 3.86
CA ASP A 179 1.72 -4.98 3.76
C ASP A 179 2.85 -5.23 2.74
N TYR A 180 3.37 -4.18 2.09
CA TYR A 180 4.47 -4.22 1.13
C TYR A 180 5.65 -3.35 1.61
N GLU A 181 6.82 -3.50 0.97
CA GLU A 181 7.96 -2.61 1.22
C GLU A 181 7.61 -1.16 0.83
N LEU A 182 7.78 -0.26 1.80
CA LEU A 182 7.63 1.18 1.66
C LEU A 182 8.98 1.85 1.92
N ASP A 183 9.36 2.79 1.06
CA ASP A 183 10.48 3.70 1.33
C ASP A 183 10.01 4.90 2.17
N GLU A 184 10.96 5.71 2.64
CA GLU A 184 10.68 6.89 3.48
C GLU A 184 9.67 7.88 2.82
N TRP A 185 9.64 7.94 1.49
CA TRP A 185 8.76 8.84 0.75
C TRP A 185 7.36 8.27 0.64
N MET A 186 7.24 6.96 0.43
CA MET A 186 5.98 6.23 0.43
C MET A 186 5.31 6.25 1.81
N GLU A 187 6.09 6.09 2.88
CA GLU A 187 5.61 6.24 4.25
C GLU A 187 5.05 7.66 4.49
N HIS A 188 5.78 8.68 4.03
CA HIS A 188 5.33 10.05 4.12
C HIS A 188 4.03 10.30 3.33
N VAL A 189 3.94 9.79 2.10
CA VAL A 189 2.75 9.91 1.26
C VAL A 189 1.55 9.19 1.89
N LEU A 190 1.74 7.98 2.41
CA LEU A 190 0.68 7.25 3.10
C LEU A 190 0.17 8.03 4.32
N LYS A 191 1.07 8.60 5.12
CA LYS A 191 0.72 9.44 6.27
C LYS A 191 -0.12 10.66 5.85
N ASP A 192 0.32 11.39 4.84
CA ASP A 192 -0.38 12.59 4.35
C ASP A 192 -1.76 12.22 3.77
N THR A 193 -1.85 11.09 3.05
CA THR A 193 -3.13 10.54 2.57
C THR A 193 -4.07 10.21 3.73
N LEU A 194 -3.58 9.58 4.80
CA LEU A 194 -4.41 9.23 5.96
C LEU A 194 -4.86 10.47 6.74
N GLU A 195 -4.00 11.48 6.89
CA GLU A 195 -4.40 12.74 7.54
C GLU A 195 -5.47 13.48 6.71
N ALA A 196 -5.36 13.48 5.38
CA ALA A 196 -6.39 14.02 4.51
C ALA A 196 -7.74 13.29 4.63
N LEU A 197 -7.70 11.97 4.88
CA LEU A 197 -8.90 11.13 5.00
C LEU A 197 -9.49 11.08 6.41
N LYS A 198 -8.78 11.58 7.42
CA LYS A 198 -9.20 11.60 8.82
C LYS A 198 -10.60 12.18 9.07
N PRO A 199 -11.06 13.27 8.40
CA PRO A 199 -12.42 13.78 8.58
C PRO A 199 -13.53 12.79 8.23
N TYR A 200 -13.23 11.75 7.44
CA TYR A 200 -14.20 10.72 7.01
C TYR A 200 -14.24 9.49 7.93
N GLY A 201 -13.49 9.54 9.03
CA GLY A 201 -13.45 8.53 10.07
C GLY A 201 -12.41 7.43 9.86
N LYS A 202 -12.30 6.55 10.86
CA LYS A 202 -11.39 5.41 10.85
C LYS A 202 -11.88 4.32 9.88
N PRO A 203 -11.00 3.47 9.32
CA PRO A 203 -11.40 2.33 8.49
C PRO A 203 -12.46 1.46 9.18
N LYS A 204 -13.39 0.91 8.42
CA LYS A 204 -14.49 0.11 8.98
C LYS A 204 -14.16 -1.37 9.12
N SER A 205 -13.27 -1.89 8.29
CA SER A 205 -12.85 -3.30 8.34
C SER A 205 -11.86 -3.53 9.49
N GLU A 206 -11.90 -4.73 10.07
CA GLU A 206 -10.97 -5.15 11.13
C GLU A 206 -9.52 -5.03 10.67
N ALA A 207 -9.22 -5.55 9.47
CA ALA A 207 -7.91 -5.43 8.84
C ALA A 207 -7.46 -3.96 8.66
N GLY A 208 -8.37 -3.07 8.25
CA GLY A 208 -8.07 -1.65 8.11
C GLY A 208 -7.81 -0.97 9.45
N ARG A 209 -8.52 -1.37 10.52
CA ARG A 209 -8.29 -0.86 11.88
C ARG A 209 -6.95 -1.32 12.45
N ALA A 210 -6.62 -2.60 12.27
CA ALA A 210 -5.32 -3.14 12.66
C ALA A 210 -4.17 -2.47 11.89
N ALA A 211 -4.33 -2.29 10.57
CA ALA A 211 -3.35 -1.59 9.76
C ALA A 211 -3.18 -0.12 10.17
N LEU A 212 -4.29 0.57 10.51
CA LEU A 212 -4.21 1.94 11.02
C LEU A 212 -3.40 2.00 12.32
N ALA A 213 -3.66 1.11 13.27
CA ALA A 213 -2.93 1.06 14.53
C ALA A 213 -1.43 0.81 14.30
N ARG A 214 -1.06 -0.14 13.43
CA ARG A 214 0.33 -0.41 13.03
C ARG A 214 1.03 0.81 12.44
N ALA A 215 0.31 1.61 11.65
CA ALA A 215 0.86 2.81 11.01
C ALA A 215 1.09 3.99 11.98
N MET A 216 0.53 3.97 13.19
CA MET A 216 0.67 5.04 14.16
C MET A 216 2.02 4.98 14.88
N THR A 217 2.55 6.12 15.29
CA THR A 217 3.68 6.21 16.23
C THR A 217 3.25 5.87 17.65
N ASP A 218 4.21 5.57 18.54
CA ASP A 218 3.90 5.28 19.95
C ASP A 218 3.18 6.45 20.64
N GLN A 219 3.56 7.68 20.30
CA GLN A 219 2.90 8.88 20.82
C GLN A 219 1.46 9.00 20.33
N GLU A 220 1.20 8.70 19.06
CA GLU A 220 -0.15 8.73 18.48
C GLU A 220 -1.03 7.62 19.08
N LEU A 221 -0.51 6.39 19.24
CA LEU A 221 -1.24 5.29 19.89
C LEU A 221 -1.66 5.65 21.31
N LEU A 222 -0.74 6.23 22.09
CA LEU A 222 -1.01 6.60 23.48
C LEU A 222 -1.92 7.82 23.62
N ALA A 223 -2.03 8.66 22.58
CA ALA A 223 -2.93 9.82 22.56
C ALA A 223 -4.35 9.46 22.07
N GLU A 224 -4.49 8.36 21.34
CA GLU A 224 -5.75 7.91 20.76
C GLU A 224 -6.62 7.18 21.79
N SER A 225 -7.95 7.21 21.62
CA SER A 225 -8.85 6.44 22.46
C SER A 225 -8.62 4.94 22.25
N LEU A 226 -8.44 4.18 23.34
CA LEU A 226 -8.35 2.72 23.25
C LEU A 226 -9.56 2.14 22.53
N ASP A 227 -9.26 1.27 21.56
CA ASP A 227 -10.17 0.30 20.96
C ASP A 227 -9.41 -1.04 20.86
N PRO A 228 -10.06 -2.17 20.57
CA PRO A 228 -9.38 -3.47 20.56
C PRO A 228 -8.13 -3.53 19.67
N TYR A 229 -8.09 -2.77 18.57
CA TYR A 229 -6.97 -2.78 17.63
C TYR A 229 -5.79 -1.94 18.13
N ILE A 230 -6.09 -0.76 18.68
CA ILE A 230 -5.09 0.10 19.32
C ILE A 230 -4.51 -0.60 20.56
N ALA A 231 -5.36 -1.24 21.35
CA ALA A 231 -4.92 -1.97 22.53
C ALA A 231 -4.02 -3.15 22.16
N ALA A 232 -4.41 -3.94 21.14
CA ALA A 232 -3.58 -5.04 20.63
C ALA A 232 -2.21 -4.55 20.15
N GLU A 233 -2.16 -3.44 19.41
CA GLU A 233 -0.91 -2.84 18.93
C GLU A 233 -0.04 -2.33 20.08
N ILE A 234 -0.62 -1.64 21.07
CA ILE A 234 0.12 -1.15 22.24
C ILE A 234 0.77 -2.31 22.99
N VAL A 235 0.05 -3.42 23.18
CA VAL A 235 0.55 -4.62 23.86
C VAL A 235 1.77 -5.21 23.17
N ASP A 236 1.82 -5.15 21.84
CA ASP A 236 2.91 -5.73 21.05
C ASP A 236 4.19 -4.87 21.05
N ARG A 237 4.07 -3.55 21.26
CA ARG A 237 5.20 -2.63 21.18
C ARG A 237 6.06 -2.60 22.43
N LEU A 238 7.25 -3.19 22.32
CA LEU A 238 8.26 -3.20 23.38
C LEU A 238 8.79 -1.81 23.75
N THR A 239 8.70 -0.84 22.84
CA THR A 239 9.11 0.56 23.04
C THR A 239 8.19 1.32 24.00
N ILE A 240 6.93 0.88 24.15
CA ILE A 240 5.97 1.47 25.09
C ILE A 240 6.29 1.00 26.52
N ALA A 241 5.91 1.76 27.55
CA ALA A 241 6.12 1.35 28.95
C ALA A 241 5.25 0.11 29.29
N GLU A 242 5.79 -0.80 30.11
CA GLU A 242 5.09 -2.04 30.52
C GLU A 242 3.75 -1.77 31.21
N GLU A 243 3.69 -0.74 32.06
CA GLU A 243 2.45 -0.29 32.71
C GLU A 243 1.34 0.01 31.68
N LYS A 244 1.69 0.65 30.57
CA LYS A 244 0.74 0.97 29.50
C LYS A 244 0.34 -0.25 28.68
N ARG A 245 1.26 -1.21 28.51
CA ARG A 245 0.92 -2.50 27.89
C ARG A 245 -0.05 -3.31 28.75
N GLU A 246 0.14 -3.33 30.07
CA GLU A 246 -0.78 -4.00 31.00
C GLU A 246 -2.16 -3.34 31.02
N GLU A 247 -2.23 -2.00 31.04
CA GLU A 247 -3.49 -1.25 30.88
C GLU A 247 -4.21 -1.63 29.57
N ALA A 248 -3.47 -1.66 28.45
CA ALA A 248 -4.02 -2.02 27.14
C ALA A 248 -4.47 -3.49 27.07
N LEU A 249 -3.70 -4.43 27.63
CA LEU A 249 -4.07 -5.84 27.69
C LEU A 249 -5.35 -6.06 28.52
N ALA A 250 -5.46 -5.38 29.66
CA ALA A 250 -6.66 -5.42 30.51
C ALA A 250 -7.88 -4.85 29.78
N TYR A 251 -7.70 -3.75 29.04
CA TYR A 251 -8.75 -3.18 28.19
C TYR A 251 -9.17 -4.17 27.09
N TYR A 252 -8.21 -4.73 26.34
CA TYR A 252 -8.45 -5.70 25.28
C TYR A 252 -9.24 -6.91 25.79
N ALA A 253 -8.83 -7.46 26.94
CA ALA A 253 -9.52 -8.59 27.57
C ALA A 253 -10.98 -8.24 27.91
N LYS A 254 -11.20 -7.07 28.52
CA LYS A 254 -12.53 -6.62 28.92
C LYS A 254 -13.46 -6.41 27.73
N GLU A 255 -13.02 -5.68 26.70
CA GLU A 255 -13.85 -5.37 25.54
C GLU A 255 -14.23 -6.61 24.73
N ASN A 256 -13.36 -7.62 24.69
CA ASN A 256 -13.63 -8.89 24.03
C ASN A 256 -14.31 -9.94 24.92
N GLY A 257 -14.66 -9.60 26.17
CA GLY A 257 -15.30 -10.54 27.10
C GLY A 257 -14.41 -11.72 27.50
N MET A 258 -13.10 -11.53 27.48
CA MET A 258 -12.08 -12.54 27.77
C MET A 258 -11.49 -12.36 29.16
N THR A 259 -10.95 -13.45 29.72
CA THR A 259 -10.04 -13.37 30.87
C THR A 259 -8.68 -12.85 30.41
N PRO A 260 -7.85 -12.25 31.30
CA PRO A 260 -6.50 -11.83 30.91
C PRO A 260 -5.63 -12.98 30.33
N PRO A 261 -5.63 -14.21 30.88
CA PRO A 261 -4.97 -15.35 30.24
C PRO A 261 -5.48 -15.64 28.83
N ARG A 262 -6.80 -15.60 28.63
CA ARG A 262 -7.40 -15.86 27.31
C ARG A 262 -7.01 -14.79 26.29
N ALA A 263 -6.97 -13.53 26.71
CA ALA A 263 -6.53 -12.41 25.87
C ALA A 263 -5.07 -12.54 25.41
N ILE A 264 -4.16 -12.98 26.30
CA ILE A 264 -2.77 -13.25 25.93
C ILE A 264 -2.70 -14.32 24.84
N LEU A 265 -3.42 -15.43 25.00
CA LEU A 265 -3.46 -16.52 24.02
C LEU A 265 -4.06 -16.09 22.68
N ASP A 266 -5.11 -15.27 22.72
CA ASP A 266 -5.76 -14.73 21.52
C ASP A 266 -4.80 -13.82 20.73
N LEU A 267 -4.14 -12.88 21.40
CA LEU A 267 -3.15 -11.98 20.77
C LEU A 267 -1.92 -12.73 20.24
N LEU A 268 -1.45 -13.76 20.97
CA LEU A 268 -0.38 -14.64 20.50
C LEU A 268 -0.76 -15.38 19.22
N HIS A 269 -2.00 -15.89 19.14
CA HIS A 269 -2.49 -16.54 17.94
C HIS A 269 -2.58 -15.57 16.76
N GLN A 270 -3.06 -14.34 16.99
CA GLN A 270 -3.13 -13.31 15.95
C GLN A 270 -1.74 -12.93 15.42
N ALA A 271 -0.75 -12.79 16.31
CA ALA A 271 0.64 -12.55 15.92
C ALA A 271 1.19 -13.68 15.05
N ASP A 272 0.93 -14.94 15.45
CA ASP A 272 1.37 -16.14 14.73
C ASP A 272 0.72 -16.30 13.35
N VAL A 273 -0.57 -15.98 13.21
CA VAL A 273 -1.26 -15.93 11.91
C VAL A 273 -0.67 -14.84 11.01
N ALA A 274 -0.23 -13.72 11.59
CA ALA A 274 0.47 -12.66 10.89
C ALA A 274 1.97 -12.95 10.64
N GLY A 275 2.49 -14.11 11.08
CA GLY A 275 3.90 -14.47 10.96
C GLY A 275 4.85 -13.61 11.80
N ARG A 276 4.35 -13.00 12.87
CA ARG A 276 5.10 -12.13 13.79
C ARG A 276 5.38 -12.84 15.10
N GLU A 277 6.55 -12.58 15.68
CA GLU A 277 6.89 -12.98 17.05
C GLU A 277 6.33 -11.96 18.04
N ALA A 278 5.95 -12.42 19.24
CA ALA A 278 5.33 -11.58 20.26
C ALA A 278 5.99 -11.80 21.63
N PRO A 279 7.28 -11.44 21.78
CA PRO A 279 8.11 -11.83 22.93
C PRO A 279 7.59 -11.32 24.27
N TYR A 280 6.91 -10.17 24.28
CA TYR A 280 6.24 -9.67 25.48
C TYR A 280 5.14 -10.63 25.92
N LEU A 281 4.22 -10.97 25.03
CA LEU A 281 3.09 -11.85 25.31
C LEU A 281 3.56 -13.27 25.65
N GLU A 282 4.60 -13.77 24.99
CA GLU A 282 5.21 -15.07 25.27
C GLU A 282 5.72 -15.14 26.72
N ARG A 283 6.46 -14.10 27.16
CA ARG A 283 6.91 -13.99 28.54
C ARG A 283 5.73 -13.89 29.51
N ARG A 284 4.73 -13.05 29.22
CA ARG A 284 3.57 -12.88 30.10
C ARG A 284 2.76 -14.17 30.24
N LEU A 285 2.67 -14.98 29.18
CA LEU A 285 2.05 -16.31 29.25
C LEU A 285 2.78 -17.23 30.23
N LEU A 286 4.12 -17.24 30.19
CA LEU A 286 4.94 -18.06 31.09
C LEU A 286 4.94 -17.55 32.53
N ASP A 287 4.69 -16.26 32.76
CA ASP A 287 4.54 -15.66 34.09
C ASP A 287 3.21 -16.04 34.77
N LEU A 288 2.21 -16.51 34.03
CA LEU A 288 0.92 -16.91 34.59
C LEU A 288 1.07 -18.02 35.63
N ASP A 289 0.21 -17.98 36.66
CA ASP A 289 0.17 -19.04 37.65
C ASP A 289 -0.40 -20.35 37.07
N THR A 290 -0.15 -21.46 37.78
CA THR A 290 -0.58 -22.79 37.33
C THR A 290 -2.09 -22.93 37.21
N ALA A 291 -2.87 -22.17 38.00
CA ALA A 291 -4.33 -22.26 37.99
C ALA A 291 -4.92 -21.57 36.75
N ALA A 292 -4.40 -20.40 36.38
CA ALA A 292 -4.74 -19.68 35.16
C ALA A 292 -4.39 -20.50 33.91
N LEU A 293 -3.19 -21.10 33.88
CA LEU A 293 -2.77 -21.97 32.78
C LEU A 293 -3.61 -23.25 32.69
N PHE A 294 -3.98 -23.84 33.83
CA PHE A 294 -4.87 -25.00 33.85
C PHE A 294 -6.27 -24.67 33.32
N ALA A 295 -6.81 -23.49 33.64
CA ALA A 295 -8.10 -23.04 33.14
C ALA A 295 -8.15 -22.90 31.61
N GLU A 296 -7.01 -22.56 30.98
CA GLU A 296 -6.86 -22.41 29.53
C GLU A 296 -6.19 -23.63 28.85
N PHE A 297 -6.11 -24.78 29.53
CA PHE A 297 -5.36 -25.93 29.02
C PHE A 297 -5.83 -26.41 27.64
N SER A 298 -7.14 -26.43 27.39
CA SER A 298 -7.70 -26.80 26.08
C SER A 298 -7.32 -25.81 24.97
N THR A 299 -7.32 -24.52 25.29
CA THR A 299 -6.85 -23.45 24.39
C THR A 299 -5.38 -23.63 24.04
N LEU A 300 -4.55 -23.89 25.05
CA LEU A 300 -3.12 -24.12 24.89
C LEU A 300 -2.83 -25.33 24.00
N THR A 301 -3.51 -26.46 24.21
CA THR A 301 -3.32 -27.66 23.37
C THR A 301 -3.74 -27.41 21.93
N ASN A 302 -4.84 -26.67 21.70
CA ASN A 302 -5.25 -26.30 20.35
C ASN A 302 -4.20 -25.39 19.68
N LEU A 303 -3.66 -24.41 20.40
CA LEU A 303 -2.60 -23.54 19.88
C LEU A 303 -1.34 -24.28 19.48
N ILE A 304 -0.94 -25.34 20.21
CA ILE A 304 0.21 -26.17 19.84
C ILE A 304 -0.02 -26.83 18.47
N GLU A 305 -1.24 -27.28 18.18
CA GLU A 305 -1.59 -27.93 16.91
C GLU A 305 -1.65 -26.97 15.73
N VAL A 306 -2.23 -25.78 15.94
CA VAL A 306 -2.49 -24.81 14.84
C VAL A 306 -1.40 -23.77 14.63
N ALA A 307 -0.43 -23.67 15.54
CA ALA A 307 0.59 -22.63 15.45
C ALA A 307 1.49 -22.79 14.22
N ASN A 308 1.73 -21.68 13.53
CA ASN A 308 2.57 -21.57 12.34
C ASN A 308 4.05 -21.48 12.71
N THR A 309 4.38 -20.70 13.74
CA THR A 309 5.74 -20.40 14.18
C THR A 309 6.26 -21.42 15.21
N GLY A 310 7.58 -21.60 15.22
CA GLY A 310 8.24 -22.41 16.25
C GLY A 310 8.15 -21.77 17.64
N ALA A 311 8.26 -20.44 17.70
CA ALA A 311 8.17 -19.67 18.94
C ALA A 311 6.85 -19.90 19.66
N LEU A 312 5.71 -19.72 18.98
CA LEU A 312 4.40 -19.95 19.59
C LEU A 312 4.23 -21.41 20.03
N ARG A 313 4.60 -22.39 19.19
CA ARG A 313 4.51 -23.81 19.55
C ARG A 313 5.30 -24.12 20.83
N GLN A 314 6.52 -23.59 20.95
CA GLN A 314 7.40 -23.84 22.09
C GLN A 314 6.87 -23.21 23.37
N THR A 315 6.45 -21.94 23.30
CA THR A 315 5.90 -21.21 24.44
C THR A 315 4.57 -21.80 24.90
N ALA A 316 3.66 -22.15 23.97
CA ALA A 316 2.40 -22.82 24.29
C ALA A 316 2.64 -24.21 24.91
N THR A 317 3.63 -24.96 24.41
CA THR A 317 4.04 -26.25 24.99
C THR A 317 4.55 -26.08 26.43
N ALA A 318 5.42 -25.11 26.68
CA ALA A 318 5.92 -24.81 28.03
C ALA A 318 4.79 -24.43 28.99
N ALA A 319 3.90 -23.53 28.55
CA ALA A 319 2.73 -23.10 29.32
C ALA A 319 1.77 -24.26 29.62
N ALA A 320 1.54 -25.14 28.64
CA ALA A 320 0.70 -26.33 28.81
C ALA A 320 1.31 -27.35 29.78
N LEU A 321 2.63 -27.56 29.74
CA LEU A 321 3.34 -28.43 30.70
C LEU A 321 3.26 -27.86 32.12
N LYS A 322 3.44 -26.55 32.29
CA LYS A 322 3.33 -25.85 33.58
C LYS A 322 1.91 -25.92 34.15
N GLY A 323 0.88 -25.69 33.33
CA GLY A 323 -0.53 -25.68 33.75
C GLY A 323 -1.16 -27.07 33.91
N GLY A 324 -0.88 -28.01 33.01
CA GLY A 324 -1.46 -29.36 33.02
C GLY A 324 -0.87 -30.28 34.10
N GLY A 325 0.32 -29.96 34.62
CA GLY A 325 1.04 -30.78 35.57
C GLY A 325 1.20 -32.23 35.10
N ARG A 326 1.40 -33.19 36.01
CA ARG A 326 1.63 -34.61 35.65
C ARG A 326 0.51 -35.25 34.81
N ARG A 327 -0.72 -34.73 34.88
CA ARG A 327 -1.88 -35.28 34.17
C ARG A 327 -1.98 -34.80 32.73
N GLY A 328 -1.50 -33.60 32.41
CA GLY A 328 -1.49 -33.06 31.05
C GLY A 328 -0.29 -33.47 30.20
N ILE A 329 0.80 -33.97 30.83
CA ILE A 329 2.02 -34.40 30.11
C ILE A 329 1.73 -35.40 28.98
N PRO A 330 0.91 -36.46 29.15
CA PRO A 330 0.64 -37.41 28.07
C PRO A 330 -0.08 -36.79 26.87
N ASP A 331 -0.84 -35.72 27.07
CA ASP A 331 -1.56 -35.03 26.01
C ASP A 331 -0.60 -34.09 25.28
N VAL A 332 0.15 -33.26 26.01
CA VAL A 332 1.12 -32.33 25.41
C VAL A 332 2.25 -33.05 24.66
N THR A 333 2.76 -34.16 25.19
CA THR A 333 3.85 -34.93 24.56
C THR A 333 3.44 -35.65 23.27
N LYS A 334 2.14 -35.81 23.01
CA LYS A 334 1.63 -36.32 21.73
C LYS A 334 1.49 -35.22 20.67
N LEU A 335 1.33 -33.97 21.10
CA LEU A 335 1.08 -32.84 20.22
C LEU A 335 2.37 -32.14 19.79
N ALA A 336 3.35 -32.03 20.68
CA ALA A 336 4.60 -31.32 20.44
C ALA A 336 5.71 -32.23 19.89
N SER A 337 6.52 -31.70 18.97
CA SER A 337 7.71 -32.40 18.48
C SER A 337 8.78 -32.53 19.57
N THR A 338 9.72 -33.47 19.43
CA THR A 338 10.85 -33.61 20.37
C THR A 338 11.67 -32.31 20.50
N LYS A 339 11.82 -31.58 19.39
CA LYS A 339 12.52 -30.28 19.38
C LYS A 339 11.78 -29.24 20.23
N ASP A 340 10.46 -29.18 20.08
CA ASP A 340 9.63 -28.19 20.79
C ASP A 340 9.52 -28.53 22.28
N LEU A 341 9.47 -29.83 22.63
CA LEU A 341 9.52 -30.28 24.02
C LEU A 341 10.83 -29.91 24.71
N LEU A 342 11.97 -30.11 24.05
CA LEU A 342 13.28 -29.73 24.61
C LEU A 342 13.38 -28.22 24.81
N SER A 343 12.92 -27.44 23.84
CA SER A 343 12.90 -25.98 23.92
C SER A 343 11.94 -25.49 25.02
N ALA A 344 10.78 -26.14 25.16
CA ALA A 344 9.82 -25.82 26.21
C ALA A 344 10.39 -26.05 27.62
N ILE A 345 11.20 -27.09 27.84
CA ILE A 345 11.88 -27.33 29.12
C ILE A 345 12.84 -26.19 29.42
N THR A 346 13.62 -25.74 28.43
CA THR A 346 14.56 -24.61 28.63
C THR A 346 13.87 -23.27 28.88
N LEU A 347 12.59 -23.12 28.51
CA LEU A 347 11.79 -21.93 28.83
C LEU A 347 11.21 -21.97 30.25
N LEU A 348 11.19 -23.13 30.90
CA LEU A 348 10.67 -23.33 32.26
C LEU A 348 11.76 -23.36 33.33
N ASP A 349 13.01 -23.61 32.94
CA ASP A 349 14.21 -23.49 33.77
C ASP A 349 14.66 -22.02 33.90
#